data_AF-A0A2W2CQK3-F1
#
_entry.id   AF-A0A2W2CQK3-F1
#
_cell.length_a   1.000
_cell.length_b   1.000
_cell.length_c   1.000
_cell.angle_alpha   90.00
_cell.angle_beta   90.00
_cell.angle_gamma   90.00
#
_symmetry.space_group_name_H-M   'P 1'
#
loop_
_entity.id
_entity.type
_entity.pdbx_description
1 polymer ?
#
loop_
_entity_poly.entity_id
_entity_poly.type
_entity_poly.pdbx_seq_one_letter_code
_entity_poly.pdbx_strand_id
1 'polypeptide(L)'
;MWGAVAGLSAVVYAIWTAVQILLPKLVLISDLEQAWTQRRSVLDPVVEHFRRNPKYLQGFSTPGEVVAAREELIVAQRDPATADDIRVELAARIADLDDRITAIEDTATHEALKEQFTRALHRLMLATAVAAVGIVAFAWSANPPAHQPTADLRNARLVDAYLRDADLRNAKLDHADLTNADLTGADLSGASINGVVWRNTICPDGTNSDANRHTCAGHLS
;
A
#
# COMPACT_ATOMS: atom_id res chain seq x y z
N MET A 1 14.77 -5.29 -18.06
CA MET A 1 13.51 -5.84 -18.65
C MET A 1 12.57 -6.43 -17.61
N TRP A 2 13.03 -7.25 -16.66
CA TRP A 2 12.16 -7.90 -15.65
C TRP A 2 11.43 -6.93 -14.69
N GLY A 3 12.06 -5.83 -14.27
CA GLY A 3 11.45 -4.85 -13.35
C GLY A 3 10.25 -4.10 -13.95
N ALA A 4 10.27 -3.82 -15.25
CA ALA A 4 9.18 -3.13 -15.93
C ALA A 4 7.92 -4.00 -16.02
N VAL A 5 8.09 -5.29 -16.30
CA VAL A 5 6.98 -6.27 -16.36
C VAL A 5 6.38 -6.47 -14.96
N ALA A 6 7.22 -6.60 -13.93
CA ALA A 6 6.76 -6.76 -12.55
C ALA A 6 5.94 -5.56 -12.04
N GLY A 7 6.37 -4.33 -12.35
CA GLY A 7 5.65 -3.12 -11.96
C GLY A 7 4.27 -2.99 -12.63
N LEU A 8 4.19 -3.29 -13.93
CA LEU A 8 2.93 -3.25 -14.68
C LEU A 8 1.95 -4.33 -14.19
N SER A 9 2.43 -5.54 -13.91
CA SER A 9 1.63 -6.61 -13.32
C SER A 9 1.09 -6.25 -11.93
N ALA A 10 1.90 -5.58 -11.09
CA ALA A 10 1.45 -5.13 -9.76
C ALA A 10 0.33 -4.07 -9.84
N VAL A 11 0.43 -3.13 -10.78
CA VAL A 11 -0.60 -2.10 -11.00
C VAL A 11 -1.89 -2.72 -11.53
N VAL A 12 -1.82 -3.61 -12.53
CA VAL A 12 -2.98 -4.31 -13.07
C VAL A 12 -3.65 -5.17 -11.99
N TYR A 13 -2.85 -5.87 -11.17
CA TYR A 13 -3.37 -6.64 -10.04
C TYR A 13 -4.06 -5.74 -9.02
N ALA A 14 -3.48 -4.59 -8.65
CA ALA A 14 -4.09 -3.65 -7.72
C ALA A 14 -5.43 -3.09 -8.24
N ILE A 15 -5.50 -2.74 -9.53
CA ILE A 15 -6.74 -2.27 -10.17
C ILE A 15 -7.77 -3.41 -10.20
N TRP A 16 -7.39 -4.61 -10.63
CA TRP A 16 -8.28 -5.76 -10.67
C TRP A 16 -8.81 -6.11 -9.28
N THR A 17 -7.97 -6.05 -8.25
CA THR A 17 -8.35 -6.31 -6.86
C THR A 17 -9.28 -5.21 -6.34
N ALA A 18 -9.02 -3.93 -6.65
CA ALA A 18 -9.90 -2.82 -6.30
C ALA A 18 -11.27 -2.96 -6.98
N VAL A 19 -11.30 -3.31 -8.27
CA VAL A 19 -12.52 -3.56 -9.04
C VAL A 19 -13.30 -4.74 -8.46
N GLN A 20 -12.65 -5.85 -8.11
CA GLN A 20 -13.27 -7.00 -7.44
C GLN A 20 -13.80 -6.68 -6.03
N ILE A 21 -13.19 -5.73 -5.31
CA ILE A 21 -13.65 -5.30 -3.99
C ILE A 21 -14.82 -4.31 -4.09
N LEU A 22 -14.82 -3.46 -5.11
CA LEU A 22 -15.78 -2.35 -5.28
C LEU A 22 -17.03 -2.76 -6.06
N LEU A 23 -16.91 -3.60 -7.10
CA LEU A 23 -18.03 -4.08 -7.91
C LEU A 23 -19.15 -4.74 -7.08
N PRO A 24 -18.88 -5.76 -6.24
CA PRO A 24 -19.94 -6.40 -5.46
C PRO A 24 -20.57 -5.47 -4.41
N LYS A 25 -19.89 -4.40 -4.00
CA LYS A 25 -20.43 -3.40 -3.06
C LYS A 25 -21.29 -2.32 -3.74
N LEU A 26 -21.24 -2.21 -5.07
CA LEU A 26 -22.16 -1.37 -5.83
C LEU A 26 -23.46 -2.12 -6.17
N VAL A 27 -23.48 -3.46 -6.10
CA VAL A 27 -24.64 -4.35 -6.34
C VAL A 27 -25.41 -4.63 -5.04
N LEU A 28 -25.44 -3.65 -4.13
CA LEU A 28 -25.60 -3.82 -2.67
C LEU A 28 -26.98 -4.32 -2.17
N ILE A 29 -28.02 -4.47 -3.00
CA ILE A 29 -29.38 -4.70 -2.47
C ILE A 29 -29.67 -6.18 -2.18
N SER A 30 -29.28 -7.12 -3.04
CA SER A 30 -29.56 -8.56 -2.83
C SER A 30 -28.59 -9.23 -1.85
N ASP A 31 -27.34 -8.76 -1.81
CA ASP A 31 -26.31 -9.32 -0.92
C ASP A 31 -26.49 -8.86 0.53
N LEU A 32 -27.15 -7.73 0.77
CA LEU A 32 -27.54 -7.32 2.12
C LEU A 32 -28.47 -8.36 2.76
N GLU A 33 -29.43 -8.88 2.01
CA GLU A 33 -30.38 -9.91 2.49
C GLU A 33 -29.68 -11.25 2.80
N GLN A 34 -28.73 -11.67 1.95
CA GLN A 34 -27.99 -12.91 2.13
C GLN A 34 -26.90 -12.81 3.22
N ALA A 35 -26.23 -11.66 3.34
CA ALA A 35 -25.30 -11.37 4.43
C ALA A 35 -26.03 -11.23 5.78
N TRP A 36 -27.26 -10.71 5.79
CA TRP A 36 -28.12 -10.64 6.96
C TRP A 36 -28.49 -12.03 7.50
N THR A 37 -28.87 -12.96 6.60
CA THR A 37 -29.23 -14.33 6.99
C THR A 37 -28.03 -15.12 7.51
N GLN A 38 -26.84 -14.92 6.93
CA GLN A 38 -25.62 -15.60 7.37
C GLN A 38 -25.01 -15.00 8.67
N ARG A 39 -25.15 -13.68 8.90
CA ARG A 39 -24.53 -12.96 10.03
C ARG A 39 -25.35 -12.95 11.32
N ARG A 40 -26.57 -13.49 11.32
CA ARG A 40 -27.27 -13.94 12.56
C ARG A 40 -26.39 -14.84 13.44
N SER A 41 -25.35 -15.48 12.88
CA SER A 41 -24.40 -16.34 13.59
C SER A 41 -23.21 -15.64 14.26
N VAL A 42 -22.92 -14.36 13.94
CA VAL A 42 -21.76 -13.61 14.48
C VAL A 42 -22.27 -12.36 15.21
N LEU A 43 -23.10 -12.58 16.23
CA LEU A 43 -23.74 -11.52 17.01
C LEU A 43 -23.00 -11.18 18.32
N ASP A 44 -21.83 -11.75 18.59
CA ASP A 44 -21.13 -11.56 19.88
C ASP A 44 -20.96 -10.09 20.31
N PRO A 45 -20.55 -9.15 19.43
CA PRO A 45 -20.43 -7.73 19.79
C PRO A 45 -21.79 -7.07 20.07
N VAL A 46 -22.82 -7.49 19.35
CA VAL A 46 -24.20 -6.97 19.45
C VAL A 46 -24.85 -7.48 20.75
N VAL A 47 -24.70 -8.77 21.04
CA VAL A 47 -25.14 -9.41 22.29
C VAL A 47 -24.48 -8.72 23.49
N GLU A 48 -23.18 -8.47 23.38
CA GLU A 48 -22.43 -7.79 24.44
C GLU A 48 -22.84 -6.31 24.61
N HIS A 49 -23.15 -5.60 23.52
CA HIS A 49 -23.72 -4.24 23.58
C HIS A 49 -25.04 -4.21 24.37
N PHE A 50 -25.96 -5.13 24.07
CA PHE A 50 -27.25 -5.19 24.77
C PHE A 50 -27.14 -5.67 26.21
N ARG A 51 -26.18 -6.55 26.52
CA ARG A 51 -25.85 -6.94 27.89
C ARG A 51 -25.43 -5.73 28.74
N ARG A 52 -24.70 -4.78 28.16
CA ARG A 52 -24.31 -3.51 28.82
C ARG A 52 -25.41 -2.45 28.82
N ASN A 53 -26.47 -2.62 28.03
CA ASN A 53 -27.61 -1.72 27.94
C ASN A 53 -28.91 -2.44 28.36
N PRO A 54 -29.05 -2.81 29.65
CA PRO A 54 -30.13 -3.68 30.11
C PRO A 54 -31.53 -3.11 29.90
N LYS A 55 -31.66 -1.80 29.66
CA LYS A 55 -32.92 -1.13 29.31
C LYS A 55 -33.63 -1.73 28.10
N TYR A 56 -32.90 -2.35 27.16
CA TYR A 56 -33.50 -3.02 26.00
C TYR A 56 -33.86 -4.49 26.27
N LEU A 57 -33.23 -5.10 27.28
CA LEU A 57 -33.40 -6.51 27.61
C LEU A 57 -34.31 -6.76 28.82
N GLN A 58 -34.54 -5.80 29.72
CA GLN A 58 -35.51 -5.84 30.84
C GLN A 58 -36.19 -7.19 31.09
N GLY A 59 -35.55 -8.06 31.90
CA GLY A 59 -36.07 -9.39 32.26
C GLY A 59 -35.64 -10.54 31.34
N PHE A 60 -34.99 -10.25 30.22
CA PHE A 60 -34.45 -11.21 29.26
C PHE A 60 -32.92 -11.21 29.25
N SER A 61 -32.34 -12.35 28.93
CA SER A 61 -30.89 -12.56 28.87
C SER A 61 -30.34 -12.37 27.45
N THR A 62 -31.18 -12.58 26.44
CA THR A 62 -30.79 -12.49 25.02
C THR A 62 -31.84 -11.76 24.18
N PRO A 63 -31.44 -11.12 23.06
CA PRO A 63 -32.40 -10.56 22.10
C PRO A 63 -33.41 -11.58 21.55
N GLY A 64 -33.00 -12.85 21.42
CA GLY A 64 -33.88 -13.92 20.95
C GLY A 64 -35.05 -14.19 21.90
N GLU A 65 -34.83 -14.06 23.21
CA GLU A 65 -35.90 -14.19 24.22
C GLU A 65 -36.93 -13.07 24.13
N VAL A 66 -36.52 -11.84 23.77
CA VAL A 66 -37.44 -10.70 23.57
C VAL A 66 -38.39 -11.00 22.39
N VAL A 67 -37.85 -11.53 21.30
CA VAL A 67 -38.65 -11.95 20.12
C VAL A 67 -39.59 -13.10 20.47
N ALA A 68 -39.09 -14.11 21.19
CA ALA A 68 -39.91 -15.25 21.62
C ALA A 68 -41.06 -14.82 22.55
N ALA A 69 -40.79 -13.94 23.51
CA ALA A 69 -41.82 -13.42 24.42
C ALA A 69 -42.91 -12.63 23.66
N ARG A 70 -42.54 -11.88 22.62
CA ARG A 70 -43.51 -11.20 21.76
C ARG A 70 -44.42 -12.19 21.02
N GLU A 71 -43.84 -13.23 20.42
CA GLU A 71 -44.59 -14.27 19.72
C GLU A 71 -45.60 -14.97 20.64
N GLU A 72 -45.20 -15.30 21.88
CA GLU A 72 -46.09 -15.88 22.89
C GLU A 72 -47.28 -14.97 23.22
N LEU A 73 -47.04 -13.66 23.38
CA LEU A 73 -48.12 -12.69 23.64
C LEU A 73 -49.05 -12.52 22.44
N ILE A 74 -48.52 -12.56 21.20
CA ILE A 74 -49.35 -12.50 19.99
C ILE A 74 -50.28 -13.71 19.90
N VAL A 75 -49.78 -14.90 20.24
CA VAL A 75 -50.60 -16.12 20.28
C VAL A 75 -51.72 -15.98 21.32
N ALA A 76 -51.39 -15.55 22.54
CA ALA A 76 -52.38 -15.34 23.60
C ALA A 76 -53.43 -14.27 23.27
N GLN A 77 -53.03 -13.21 22.54
CA GLN A 77 -53.96 -12.15 22.11
C GLN A 77 -54.96 -12.64 21.05
N ARG A 78 -54.53 -13.54 20.16
CA ARG A 78 -55.35 -14.12 19.09
C ARG A 78 -56.30 -15.22 19.58
N ASP A 79 -56.14 -15.71 20.80
CA ASP A 79 -57.04 -16.71 21.37
C ASP A 79 -58.47 -16.13 21.47
N PRO A 80 -59.48 -16.80 20.87
CA PRO A 80 -60.88 -16.36 20.95
C PRO A 80 -61.43 -16.34 22.38
N ALA A 81 -60.85 -17.11 23.31
CA ALA A 81 -61.25 -17.14 24.72
C ALA A 81 -60.73 -15.94 25.54
N THR A 82 -59.82 -15.13 25.00
CA THR A 82 -59.25 -13.96 25.70
C THR A 82 -60.27 -12.81 25.76
N ALA A 83 -60.49 -12.27 26.95
CA ALA A 83 -61.38 -11.14 27.18
C ALA A 83 -60.82 -9.83 26.57
N ASP A 84 -61.71 -8.91 26.17
CA ASP A 84 -61.33 -7.70 25.43
C ASP A 84 -60.47 -6.72 26.24
N ASP A 85 -60.71 -6.60 27.54
CA ASP A 85 -59.88 -5.80 28.46
C ASP A 85 -58.44 -6.34 28.55
N ILE A 86 -58.31 -7.67 28.62
CA ILE A 86 -57.02 -8.36 28.59
C ILE A 86 -56.33 -8.17 27.23
N ARG A 87 -57.07 -8.23 26.12
CA ARG A 87 -56.50 -7.99 24.77
C ARG A 87 -55.86 -6.60 24.62
N VAL A 88 -56.43 -5.58 25.27
CA VAL A 88 -55.87 -4.21 25.28
C VAL A 88 -54.54 -4.17 26.04
N GLU A 89 -54.46 -4.85 27.19
CA GLU A 89 -53.19 -4.93 27.95
C GLU A 89 -52.12 -5.72 27.19
N LEU A 90 -52.48 -6.85 26.56
CA LEU A 90 -51.55 -7.59 25.71
C LEU A 90 -51.07 -6.75 24.52
N ALA A 91 -51.95 -5.94 23.91
CA ALA A 91 -51.56 -5.05 22.81
C ALA A 91 -50.49 -4.05 23.25
N ALA A 92 -50.65 -3.45 24.43
CA ALA A 92 -49.67 -2.51 24.97
C ALA A 92 -48.31 -3.18 25.25
N ARG A 93 -48.31 -4.41 25.78
CA ARG A 93 -47.09 -5.19 26.03
C ARG A 93 -46.40 -5.63 24.73
N ILE A 94 -47.17 -6.01 23.72
CA ILE A 94 -46.64 -6.34 22.39
C ILE A 94 -45.98 -5.11 21.76
N ALA A 95 -46.61 -3.94 21.87
CA ALA A 95 -46.06 -2.68 21.36
C ALA A 95 -44.72 -2.30 22.04
N ASP A 96 -44.61 -2.46 23.37
CA ASP A 96 -43.34 -2.26 24.09
C ASP A 96 -42.23 -3.20 23.58
N LEU A 97 -42.56 -4.48 23.38
CA LEU A 97 -41.60 -5.44 22.82
C LEU A 97 -41.23 -5.11 21.37
N ASP A 98 -42.18 -4.62 20.56
CA ASP A 98 -41.92 -4.15 19.19
C ASP A 98 -40.96 -2.97 19.14
N ASP A 99 -41.14 -1.97 20.01
CA ASP A 99 -40.22 -0.83 20.12
C ASP A 99 -38.80 -1.29 20.50
N ARG A 100 -38.70 -2.27 21.41
CA ARG A 100 -37.42 -2.84 21.84
C ARG A 100 -36.76 -3.66 20.73
N ILE A 101 -37.51 -4.47 19.99
CA ILE A 101 -37.01 -5.24 18.84
C ILE A 101 -36.50 -4.28 17.76
N THR A 102 -37.26 -3.24 17.46
CA THR A 102 -36.86 -2.22 16.47
C THR A 102 -35.56 -1.54 16.87
N ALA A 103 -35.41 -1.16 18.13
CA ALA A 103 -34.15 -0.59 18.64
C ALA A 103 -32.99 -1.58 18.57
N ILE A 104 -33.26 -2.88 18.79
CA ILE A 104 -32.27 -3.95 18.67
C ILE A 104 -31.80 -4.09 17.22
N GLU A 105 -32.72 -4.12 16.27
CA GLU A 105 -32.45 -4.25 14.84
C GLU A 105 -31.69 -3.05 14.27
N ASP A 106 -32.09 -1.82 14.62
CA ASP A 106 -31.42 -0.59 14.16
C ASP A 106 -29.96 -0.52 14.65
N THR A 107 -29.71 -0.90 15.91
CA THR A 107 -28.34 -0.93 16.44
C THR A 107 -27.50 -2.04 15.80
N ALA A 108 -28.08 -3.23 15.59
CA ALA A 108 -27.39 -4.35 14.96
C ALA A 108 -27.01 -4.03 13.51
N THR A 109 -27.87 -3.34 12.77
CA THR A 109 -27.57 -2.90 11.40
C THR A 109 -26.46 -1.87 11.36
N HIS A 110 -26.48 -0.88 12.26
CA HIS A 110 -25.47 0.17 12.31
C HIS A 110 -24.06 -0.41 12.54
N GLU A 111 -23.90 -1.27 13.55
CA GLU A 111 -22.59 -1.89 13.84
C GLU A 111 -22.13 -2.84 12.72
N ALA A 112 -23.06 -3.61 12.12
CA ALA A 112 -22.72 -4.49 11.01
C ALA A 112 -22.22 -3.70 9.77
N LEU A 113 -22.84 -2.56 9.47
CA LEU A 113 -22.45 -1.66 8.39
C LEU A 113 -21.07 -1.06 8.66
N LYS A 114 -20.83 -0.58 9.89
CA LYS A 114 -19.57 0.01 10.32
C LYS A 114 -18.40 -0.95 10.20
N GLU A 115 -18.56 -2.20 10.64
CA GLU A 115 -17.52 -3.22 10.47
C GLU A 115 -17.22 -3.54 9.01
N GLN A 116 -18.27 -3.61 8.17
CA GLN A 116 -18.10 -3.91 6.75
C GLN A 116 -17.37 -2.78 6.03
N PHE A 117 -17.73 -1.54 6.33
CA PHE A 117 -17.06 -0.36 5.80
C PHE A 117 -15.60 -0.28 6.26
N THR A 118 -15.33 -0.53 7.54
CA THR A 118 -13.96 -0.48 8.08
C THR A 118 -13.06 -1.55 7.46
N ARG A 119 -13.57 -2.77 7.26
CA ARG A 119 -12.85 -3.85 6.56
C ARG A 119 -12.66 -3.54 5.07
N ALA A 120 -13.66 -2.92 4.44
CA ALA A 120 -13.57 -2.46 3.06
C ALA A 120 -12.43 -1.45 2.88
N LEU A 121 -12.43 -0.43 3.73
CA LEU A 121 -11.48 0.66 3.72
C LEU A 121 -10.05 0.14 3.94
N HIS A 122 -9.85 -0.74 4.93
CA HIS A 122 -8.55 -1.35 5.19
C HIS A 122 -8.00 -2.11 3.96
N ARG A 123 -8.84 -2.91 3.28
CA ARG A 123 -8.41 -3.64 2.09
C ARG A 123 -8.04 -2.69 0.94
N LEU A 124 -8.77 -1.58 0.78
CA LEU A 124 -8.47 -0.55 -0.21
C LEU A 124 -7.14 0.16 0.09
N MET A 125 -6.91 0.53 1.36
CA MET A 125 -5.67 1.15 1.81
C MET A 125 -4.46 0.23 1.59
N LEU A 126 -4.62 -1.08 1.85
CA LEU A 126 -3.56 -2.04 1.62
C LEU A 126 -3.25 -2.21 0.12
N ALA A 127 -4.28 -2.29 -0.73
CA ALA A 127 -4.11 -2.40 -2.18
C ALA A 127 -3.43 -1.15 -2.79
N THR A 128 -3.80 0.04 -2.34
CA THR A 128 -3.18 1.30 -2.78
C THR A 128 -1.72 1.42 -2.32
N ALA A 129 -1.40 0.99 -1.10
CA ALA A 129 -0.02 0.94 -0.62
C ALA A 129 0.85 0.00 -1.48
N VAL A 130 0.34 -1.19 -1.80
CA VAL A 130 1.05 -2.14 -2.68
C VAL A 130 1.27 -1.54 -4.07
N ALA A 131 0.26 -0.87 -4.64
CA ALA A 131 0.38 -0.19 -5.92
C ALA A 131 1.45 0.92 -5.89
N ALA A 132 1.48 1.73 -4.82
CA ALA A 132 2.46 2.80 -4.66
C ALA A 132 3.90 2.25 -4.62
N VAL A 133 4.13 1.17 -3.86
CA VAL A 133 5.44 0.50 -3.83
C VAL A 133 5.82 -0.02 -5.22
N GLY A 134 4.88 -0.64 -5.93
CA GLY A 134 5.09 -1.10 -7.30
C GLY A 134 5.46 0.01 -8.28
N ILE A 135 4.82 1.17 -8.17
CA ILE A 135 5.10 2.36 -8.99
C ILE A 135 6.51 2.90 -8.71
N VAL A 136 6.90 3.01 -7.44
CA VAL A 136 8.25 3.48 -7.05
C VAL A 136 9.32 2.52 -7.57
N ALA A 137 9.13 1.21 -7.40
CA ALA A 137 10.06 0.21 -7.91
C ALA A 137 10.18 0.25 -9.45
N PHE A 138 9.05 0.43 -10.14
CA PHE A 138 9.04 0.61 -11.59
C PHE A 138 9.81 1.85 -12.02
N ALA A 139 9.56 3.00 -11.38
CA ALA A 139 10.21 4.28 -11.71
C ALA A 139 11.74 4.19 -11.58
N TRP A 140 12.26 3.58 -10.52
CA TRP A 140 13.70 3.33 -10.36
C TRP A 140 14.26 2.40 -11.43
N SER A 141 13.52 1.36 -11.82
CA SER A 141 13.97 0.43 -12.86
C SER A 141 13.95 1.04 -14.27
N ALA A 142 13.04 1.98 -14.52
CA ALA A 142 12.86 2.62 -15.82
C ALA A 142 13.76 3.84 -16.00
N ASN A 143 14.13 4.52 -14.90
CA ASN A 143 15.02 5.66 -14.90
C ASN A 143 16.02 5.53 -13.73
N PRO A 144 17.09 4.71 -13.87
CA PRO A 144 18.11 4.62 -12.85
C PRO A 144 18.74 6.01 -12.64
N PRO A 145 19.15 6.36 -11.40
CA PRO A 145 19.83 7.62 -11.15
C PRO A 145 21.05 7.72 -12.06
N ALA A 146 21.16 8.83 -12.80
CA ALA A 146 22.32 9.11 -13.63
C ALA A 146 23.58 9.04 -12.75
N HIS A 147 24.57 8.22 -13.13
CA HIS A 147 25.88 8.25 -12.49
C HIS A 147 26.45 9.65 -12.69
N GLN A 148 26.53 10.42 -11.60
CA GLN A 148 27.16 11.73 -11.66
C GLN A 148 28.68 11.56 -11.79
N PRO A 149 29.37 12.45 -12.53
CA PRO A 149 30.82 12.53 -12.51
C PRO A 149 31.32 12.49 -11.07
N THR A 150 32.17 11.52 -10.73
CA THR A 150 32.69 11.40 -9.37
C THR A 150 33.57 12.59 -9.00
N ALA A 151 34.17 13.26 -9.99
CA ALA A 151 34.92 14.51 -9.82
C ALA A 151 34.80 15.42 -11.06
N ASP A 152 34.66 16.73 -10.81
CA ASP A 152 34.84 17.78 -11.82
C ASP A 152 36.25 18.34 -11.68
N LEU A 153 37.14 17.93 -12.58
CA LEU A 153 38.57 18.26 -12.60
C LEU A 153 38.93 19.06 -13.86
N ARG A 154 37.95 19.73 -14.49
CA ARG A 154 38.20 20.52 -15.70
C ARG A 154 39.18 21.65 -15.39
N ASN A 155 40.20 21.82 -16.23
CA ASN A 155 41.30 22.78 -16.04
C ASN A 155 42.15 22.54 -14.78
N ALA A 156 42.03 21.39 -14.12
CA ALA A 156 42.85 21.08 -12.95
C ALA A 156 44.32 20.94 -13.36
N ARG A 157 45.22 21.44 -12.50
CA ARG A 157 46.67 21.21 -12.63
C ARG A 157 47.04 20.02 -11.77
N LEU A 158 47.23 18.87 -12.40
CA LEU A 158 47.57 17.58 -11.79
C LEU A 158 49.00 17.17 -12.17
N VAL A 159 49.88 18.16 -12.29
CA VAL A 159 51.30 17.95 -12.65
C VAL A 159 51.97 17.13 -11.54
N ASP A 160 52.74 16.11 -11.92
CA ASP A 160 53.43 15.17 -11.03
C ASP A 160 52.47 14.39 -10.08
N ALA A 161 51.17 14.32 -10.38
CA ALA A 161 50.20 13.66 -9.51
C ALA A 161 50.36 12.13 -9.50
N TYR A 162 50.28 11.54 -8.30
CA TYR A 162 50.22 10.09 -8.11
C TYR A 162 48.75 9.63 -8.07
N LEU A 163 48.28 9.03 -9.17
CA LEU A 163 46.88 8.62 -9.38
C LEU A 163 46.76 7.12 -9.69
N ARG A 164 47.72 6.32 -9.21
CA ARG A 164 47.70 4.86 -9.38
C ARG A 164 46.45 4.26 -8.77
N ASP A 165 45.83 3.32 -9.49
CA ASP A 165 44.60 2.61 -9.07
C ASP A 165 43.42 3.53 -8.70
N ALA A 166 43.43 4.79 -9.15
CA ALA A 166 42.37 5.75 -8.86
C ALA A 166 41.07 5.43 -9.62
N ASP A 167 39.92 5.55 -8.95
CA ASP A 167 38.61 5.50 -9.59
C ASP A 167 38.23 6.90 -10.13
N LEU A 168 38.46 7.10 -11.43
CA LEU A 168 38.15 8.32 -12.17
C LEU A 168 37.02 8.11 -13.18
N ARG A 169 36.18 7.08 -12.97
CA ARG A 169 35.05 6.78 -13.84
C ARG A 169 34.11 7.97 -13.95
N ASN A 170 33.76 8.34 -15.17
CA ASN A 170 32.92 9.50 -15.50
C ASN A 170 33.46 10.87 -15.04
N ALA A 171 34.73 10.97 -14.62
CA ALA A 171 35.32 12.26 -14.23
C ALA A 171 35.37 13.23 -15.41
N LYS A 172 35.24 14.54 -15.14
CA LYS A 172 35.44 15.58 -16.16
C LYS A 172 36.86 16.10 -16.07
N LEU A 173 37.73 15.70 -16.99
CA LEU A 173 39.13 16.10 -17.07
C LEU A 173 39.39 17.10 -18.20
N ASP A 174 38.36 17.64 -18.87
CA ASP A 174 38.59 18.53 -20.01
C ASP A 174 39.56 19.67 -19.67
N HIS A 175 40.60 19.84 -20.48
CA HIS A 175 41.69 20.80 -20.31
C HIS A 175 42.53 20.64 -19.02
N ALA A 176 42.47 19.50 -18.35
CA ALA A 176 43.36 19.21 -17.23
C ALA A 176 44.82 19.02 -17.70
N ASP A 177 45.76 19.37 -16.84
CA ASP A 177 47.19 19.16 -17.06
C ASP A 177 47.66 17.96 -16.23
N LEU A 178 47.94 16.84 -16.89
CA LEU A 178 48.43 15.59 -16.30
C LEU A 178 49.93 15.36 -16.60
N THR A 179 50.68 16.44 -16.86
CA THR A 179 52.11 16.36 -17.11
C THR A 179 52.83 15.61 -15.98
N ASN A 180 53.62 14.60 -16.31
CA ASN A 180 54.33 13.72 -15.36
C ASN A 180 53.45 12.94 -14.37
N ALA A 181 52.13 12.91 -14.54
CA ALA A 181 51.25 12.14 -13.66
C ALA A 181 51.40 10.63 -13.88
N ASP A 182 51.10 9.84 -12.86
CA ASP A 182 51.09 8.38 -12.93
C ASP A 182 49.69 7.83 -12.71
N LEU A 183 49.09 7.29 -13.77
CA LEU A 183 47.74 6.72 -13.79
C LEU A 183 47.75 5.20 -13.82
N THR A 184 48.87 4.53 -13.53
CA THR A 184 48.95 3.06 -13.61
C THR A 184 47.77 2.40 -12.85
N GLY A 185 46.95 1.61 -13.53
CA GLY A 185 45.78 0.93 -12.94
C GLY A 185 44.54 1.80 -12.70
N ALA A 186 44.58 3.10 -13.02
CA ALA A 186 43.42 3.98 -12.87
C ALA A 186 42.29 3.62 -13.85
N ASP A 187 41.04 3.68 -13.38
CA ASP A 187 39.85 3.46 -14.20
C ASP A 187 39.31 4.81 -14.67
N LEU A 188 39.33 5.06 -15.98
CA LEU A 188 38.85 6.29 -16.61
C LEU A 188 37.62 6.03 -17.49
N SER A 189 36.95 4.89 -17.32
CA SER A 189 35.74 4.54 -18.08
C SER A 189 34.70 5.67 -18.02
N GLY A 190 34.36 6.21 -19.19
CA GLY A 190 33.39 7.30 -19.34
C GLY A 190 33.90 8.70 -18.98
N ALA A 191 35.18 8.88 -18.66
CA ALA A 191 35.75 10.20 -18.37
C ALA A 191 35.81 11.10 -19.61
N SER A 192 35.58 12.41 -19.43
CA SER A 192 35.75 13.40 -20.49
C SER A 192 37.18 13.93 -20.50
N ILE A 193 37.91 13.75 -21.59
CA ILE A 193 39.35 14.03 -21.69
C ILE A 193 39.72 15.01 -22.81
N ASN A 194 38.79 15.87 -23.24
CA ASN A 194 39.06 16.80 -24.34
C ASN A 194 40.09 17.84 -23.93
N GLY A 195 41.14 18.01 -24.74
CA GLY A 195 42.17 19.02 -24.49
C GLY A 195 43.06 18.74 -23.28
N VAL A 196 43.05 17.52 -22.74
CA VAL A 196 43.98 17.13 -21.66
C VAL A 196 45.42 17.17 -22.16
N VAL A 197 46.33 17.67 -21.31
CA VAL A 197 47.77 17.65 -21.57
C VAL A 197 48.37 16.38 -20.98
N TRP A 198 48.83 15.49 -21.86
CA TRP A 198 49.40 14.18 -21.51
C TRP A 198 50.92 14.14 -21.69
N ARG A 199 51.67 15.09 -21.14
CA ARG A 199 53.12 15.12 -21.37
C ARG A 199 53.84 14.24 -20.35
N ASN A 200 54.59 13.25 -20.80
CA ASN A 200 55.31 12.32 -19.93
C ASN A 200 54.40 11.68 -18.84
N THR A 201 53.14 11.43 -19.17
CA THR A 201 52.16 10.78 -18.28
C THR A 201 52.28 9.28 -18.40
N ILE A 202 52.24 8.54 -17.29
CA ILE A 202 52.11 7.08 -17.32
C ILE A 202 50.61 6.75 -17.43
N CYS A 203 50.21 6.10 -18.51
CA CYS A 203 48.83 5.71 -18.80
C CYS A 203 48.35 4.53 -17.93
N PRO A 204 47.03 4.23 -17.89
CA PRO A 204 46.49 3.14 -17.09
C PRO A 204 47.12 1.77 -17.31
N ASP A 205 47.54 1.46 -18.53
CA ASP A 205 48.22 0.21 -18.88
C ASP A 205 49.73 0.21 -18.57
N GLY A 206 50.26 1.29 -17.97
CA GLY A 206 51.66 1.47 -17.62
C GLY A 206 52.53 2.01 -18.75
N THR A 207 51.99 2.29 -19.94
CA THR A 207 52.75 2.89 -21.05
C THR A 207 52.90 4.41 -20.86
N ASN A 208 53.93 5.01 -21.49
CA ASN A 208 54.13 6.46 -21.41
C ASN A 208 53.45 7.18 -22.58
N SER A 209 52.68 8.22 -22.28
CA SER A 209 51.94 9.01 -23.26
C SER A 209 52.80 9.64 -24.35
N ASP A 210 54.06 10.00 -24.08
CA ASP A 210 54.97 10.59 -25.07
C ASP A 210 55.35 9.57 -26.16
N ALA A 211 55.39 8.28 -25.82
CA ALA A 211 55.53 7.21 -26.80
C ALA A 211 54.25 6.96 -27.61
N ASN A 212 53.10 7.44 -27.10
CA ASN A 212 51.75 7.21 -27.64
C ASN A 212 51.16 8.48 -28.28
N ARG A 213 51.97 9.25 -29.01
CA ARG A 213 51.55 10.52 -29.68
C ARG A 213 51.01 11.56 -28.68
N HIS A 214 51.57 11.61 -27.48
CA HIS A 214 51.16 12.50 -26.40
C HIS A 214 49.69 12.35 -25.99
N THR A 215 49.22 11.10 -25.88
CA THR A 215 47.87 10.81 -25.38
C THR A 215 47.79 9.45 -24.69
N CYS A 216 46.93 9.35 -23.67
CA CYS A 216 46.53 8.08 -23.07
C CYS A 216 45.16 7.58 -23.56
N ALA A 217 44.50 8.27 -24.50
CA ALA A 217 43.13 7.97 -24.91
C ALA A 217 42.90 6.54 -25.43
N GLY A 218 43.92 5.92 -26.06
CA GLY A 218 43.86 4.53 -26.53
C GLY A 218 44.18 3.47 -25.47
N HIS A 219 44.50 3.91 -24.25
CA HIS A 219 45.02 3.09 -23.14
C HIS A 219 44.15 3.25 -21.89
N LEU A 220 42.94 3.79 -22.05
CA LEU A 220 41.95 3.93 -20.97
C LEU A 220 41.16 2.62 -20.86
N SER A 221 41.15 2.04 -19.66
CA SER A 221 40.19 1.02 -19.23
C SER A 221 39.00 1.66 -18.54
#